data_AF-A0A2N2Z8L3-F1
#
_entry.id   AF-A0A2N2Z8L3-F1
#
_cell.length_a   1.000
_cell.length_b   1.000
_cell.length_c   1.000
_cell.angle_alpha   90.00
_cell.angle_beta   90.00
_cell.angle_gamma   90.00
#
_symmetry.space_group_name_H-M   'P 1'
#
loop_
_entity.id
_entity.type
_entity.pdbx_description
1 polymer ?
#
loop_
_entity_poly.entity_id
_entity_poly.type
_entity_poly.pdbx_seq_one_letter_code
_entity_poly.pdbx_strand_id
1 'polypeptide(L)'
;MCFVIKELLSQNNIPSGIFNVADDAPFSTNELIQLMAVSQNKQARIFHISKGLIIRMAKLGDRLHLPLNTERLQKLTESYAVSNYKIVAAMGKPLPVNAKEGLLKTFGSFSPLTPEGGITIGTDKR
;
A
#
# COMPACT_ATOMS: atom_id res chain seq x y z
N MET A 1 11.96 4.98 -2.91
CA MET A 1 13.01 4.11 -3.51
C MET A 1 14.28 4.87 -3.89
N CYS A 2 14.21 5.94 -4.69
CA CYS A 2 15.40 6.64 -5.19
C CYS A 2 16.38 7.10 -4.07
N PHE A 3 15.86 7.44 -2.89
CA PHE A 3 16.67 7.75 -1.71
C PHE A 3 17.64 6.61 -1.34
N VAL A 4 17.13 5.38 -1.20
CA VAL A 4 17.95 4.22 -0.81
C VAL A 4 19.01 3.94 -1.86
N ILE A 5 18.63 3.98 -3.15
CA ILE A 5 19.57 3.80 -4.26
C ILE A 5 20.68 4.86 -4.21
N LYS A 6 20.31 6.12 -3.98
CA LYS A 6 21.28 7.22 -3.86
C LYS A 6 22.26 6.99 -2.72
N GLU A 7 21.79 6.62 -1.53
CA GLU A 7 22.66 6.36 -0.38
C GLU A 7 23.60 5.18 -0.65
N LEU A 8 23.11 4.11 -1.26
CA LEU A 8 23.92 2.95 -1.68
C LEU A 8 25.01 3.32 -2.69
N LEU A 9 24.73 4.25 -3.61
CA LEU A 9 25.71 4.69 -4.62
C LEU A 9 26.68 5.76 -4.09
N SER A 10 26.30 6.50 -3.05
CA SER A 10 27.09 7.63 -2.54
C SER A 10 28.03 7.24 -1.40
N GLN A 11 27.74 6.15 -0.70
CA GLN A 11 28.51 5.67 0.45
C GLN A 11 29.42 4.50 0.04
N ASN A 12 30.74 4.69 0.09
CA ASN A 12 31.71 3.65 -0.27
C ASN A 12 31.94 2.59 0.83
N ASN A 13 31.38 2.79 2.01
CA ASN A 13 31.56 1.97 3.21
C ASN A 13 30.41 0.98 3.46
N ILE A 14 29.40 0.94 2.58
CA ILE A 14 28.33 -0.04 2.68
C ILE A 14 28.82 -1.38 2.11
N PRO A 15 28.86 -2.46 2.90
CA PRO A 15 29.34 -3.75 2.41
C PRO A 15 28.38 -4.34 1.38
N SER A 16 28.94 -5.03 0.38
CA SER A 16 28.15 -5.82 -0.57
C SER A 16 27.34 -6.88 0.16
N GLY A 17 26.07 -7.02 -0.18
CA GLY A 17 25.18 -7.97 0.45
C GLY A 17 23.73 -7.85 -0.01
N ILE A 18 22.86 -8.68 0.57
CA ILE A 18 21.42 -8.67 0.31
C ILE A 18 20.74 -7.81 1.37
N PHE A 19 20.05 -6.77 0.89
CA PHE A 19 19.31 -5.83 1.71
C PHE A 19 17.84 -5.80 1.31
N ASN A 20 16.96 -5.88 2.28
CA ASN A 20 15.52 -5.72 2.06
C ASN A 20 15.16 -4.24 2.15
N VAL A 21 14.42 -3.75 1.16
CA VAL A 21 13.86 -2.41 1.18
C VAL A 21 12.37 -2.50 1.49
N ALA A 22 11.99 -2.00 2.66
CA ALA A 22 10.63 -1.95 3.15
C ALA A 22 10.45 -0.72 4.06
N ASP A 23 9.21 -0.40 4.37
CA ASP A 23 8.86 0.61 5.37
C ASP A 23 9.18 0.14 6.79
N ASP A 24 9.29 1.07 7.73
CA ASP A 24 9.69 0.78 9.13
C ASP A 24 8.63 -0.04 9.89
N ALA A 25 7.35 0.09 9.52
CA ALA A 25 6.24 -0.59 10.15
C ALA A 25 5.37 -1.32 9.11
N PRO A 26 4.91 -2.54 9.42
CA PRO A 26 3.96 -3.24 8.55
C PRO A 26 2.58 -2.58 8.62
N PHE A 27 1.80 -2.72 7.54
CA PHE A 27 0.40 -2.31 7.47
C PHE A 27 -0.49 -3.52 7.22
N SER A 28 -1.62 -3.59 7.92
CA SER A 28 -2.69 -4.51 7.55
C SER A 28 -3.46 -4.00 6.34
N THR A 29 -4.06 -4.91 5.58
CA THR A 29 -4.96 -4.56 4.45
C THR A 29 -6.13 -3.70 4.91
N ASN A 30 -6.63 -3.91 6.13
CA ASN A 30 -7.73 -3.12 6.70
C ASN A 30 -7.32 -1.67 6.97
N GLU A 31 -6.13 -1.45 7.55
CA GLU A 31 -5.59 -0.10 7.76
C GLU A 31 -5.35 0.62 6.43
N LEU A 32 -4.86 -0.09 5.41
CA LEU A 32 -4.68 0.47 4.07
C LEU A 32 -6.01 0.94 3.46
N ILE A 33 -7.07 0.15 3.59
CA ILE A 33 -8.42 0.51 3.13
C ILE A 33 -8.94 1.74 3.90
N GLN A 34 -8.71 1.82 5.20
CA GLN A 34 -9.08 2.99 6.00
C GLN A 34 -8.33 4.25 5.56
N LEU A 35 -7.01 4.16 5.32
CA LEU A 35 -6.20 5.28 4.84
C LEU A 35 -6.68 5.79 3.48
N MET A 36 -6.99 4.89 2.54
CA MET A 36 -7.54 5.25 1.23
C MET A 36 -8.90 5.94 1.32
N ALA A 37 -9.73 5.54 2.29
CA ALA A 37 -11.04 6.15 2.50
C ALA A 37 -10.90 7.56 3.08
N VAL A 38 -10.06 7.72 4.12
CA VAL A 38 -9.75 9.01 4.76
C VAL A 38 -9.18 10.00 3.75
N SER A 39 -8.22 9.60 2.92
CA SER A 39 -7.61 10.47 1.92
C SER A 39 -8.58 10.97 0.83
N GLN A 40 -9.72 10.29 0.67
CA GLN A 40 -10.75 10.63 -0.32
C GLN A 40 -12.03 11.22 0.32
N ASN A 41 -12.01 11.53 1.62
CA ASN A 41 -13.19 11.96 2.38
C ASN A 41 -14.38 10.97 2.27
N LYS A 42 -14.08 9.66 2.22
CA LYS A 42 -15.08 8.58 2.16
C LYS A 42 -15.03 7.73 3.42
N GLN A 43 -16.13 7.03 3.71
CA GLN A 43 -16.15 6.02 4.76
C GLN A 43 -15.70 4.66 4.19
N ALA A 44 -14.80 3.99 4.90
CA ALA A 44 -14.39 2.63 4.56
C ALA A 44 -15.55 1.65 4.82
N ARG A 45 -15.89 0.84 3.81
CA ARG A 45 -16.88 -0.25 3.94
C ARG A 45 -16.18 -1.57 3.59
N ILE A 46 -16.05 -2.45 4.58
CA ILE A 46 -15.45 -3.78 4.41
C ILE A 46 -16.56 -4.81 4.35
N PHE A 47 -16.73 -5.44 3.18
CA PHE A 47 -17.74 -6.49 2.99
C PHE A 47 -17.23 -7.84 3.48
N HIS A 48 -18.09 -8.55 4.23
CA HIS A 48 -17.81 -9.91 4.68
C HIS A 48 -18.41 -10.90 3.68
N ILE A 49 -17.61 -11.30 2.70
CA ILE A 49 -17.98 -12.28 1.68
C ILE A 49 -17.40 -13.64 2.06
N SER A 50 -18.14 -14.72 1.82
CA SER A 50 -17.63 -16.06 2.08
C SER A 50 -16.39 -16.38 1.23
N LYS A 51 -15.36 -16.95 1.86
CA LYS A 51 -14.11 -17.34 1.19
C LYS A 51 -14.35 -18.27 0.00
N GLY A 52 -15.32 -19.18 0.12
CA GLY A 52 -15.68 -20.12 -0.95
C GLY A 52 -16.19 -19.44 -2.22
N LEU A 53 -16.98 -18.36 -2.09
CA LEU A 53 -17.47 -17.60 -3.24
C LEU A 53 -16.31 -16.91 -3.97
N ILE A 54 -15.43 -16.23 -3.22
CA ILE A 54 -14.28 -15.51 -3.77
C ILE A 54 -13.36 -16.47 -4.56
N ILE A 55 -13.07 -17.65 -3.99
CA ILE A 55 -12.23 -18.66 -4.66
C ILE A 55 -12.90 -19.19 -5.93
N ARG A 56 -14.22 -19.43 -5.93
CA ARG A 56 -14.94 -19.88 -7.13
C ARG A 56 -14.92 -18.82 -8.23
N MET A 57 -15.10 -17.54 -7.88
CA MET A 57 -15.00 -16.43 -8.83
C MET A 57 -13.59 -16.34 -9.43
N ALA A 58 -12.54 -16.47 -8.61
CA ALA A 58 -11.16 -16.46 -9.09
C ALA A 58 -10.86 -17.62 -10.05
N LYS A 59 -11.35 -18.83 -9.77
CA LYS A 59 -11.23 -19.99 -10.68
C LYS A 59 -11.94 -19.78 -12.02
N LEU A 60 -13.11 -19.14 -12.01
CA LEU A 60 -13.78 -18.76 -13.25
C LEU A 60 -12.96 -17.72 -14.02
N GLY A 61 -12.33 -16.78 -13.31
CA GLY A 61 -11.44 -15.79 -13.87
C GLY A 61 -10.17 -16.35 -14.52
N ASP A 62 -9.63 -17.47 -14.01
CA ASP A 62 -8.52 -18.19 -14.66
C ASP A 62 -8.87 -18.57 -16.10
N ARG A 63 -10.10 -19.07 -16.32
CA ARG A 63 -10.56 -19.52 -17.64
C ARG A 63 -10.95 -18.36 -18.55
N LEU A 64 -11.55 -17.32 -17.98
CA LEU A 64 -12.06 -16.17 -18.73
C LEU A 64 -11.01 -15.05 -18.90
N HIS A 65 -9.76 -15.26 -18.43
CA HIS A 65 -8.69 -14.26 -18.43
C HIS A 65 -9.11 -12.94 -17.76
N LEU A 66 -9.90 -13.04 -16.68
CA LEU A 66 -10.38 -11.87 -15.94
C LEU A 66 -9.28 -11.29 -15.04
N PRO A 67 -9.41 -10.01 -14.66
CA PRO A 67 -8.43 -9.35 -13.80
C PRO A 67 -8.31 -9.98 -12.41
N LEU A 68 -9.34 -10.68 -11.92
CA LEU A 68 -9.27 -11.49 -10.71
C LEU A 68 -9.15 -12.96 -11.11
N ASN A 69 -8.05 -13.59 -10.73
CA ASN A 69 -7.73 -14.98 -11.01
C ASN A 69 -7.11 -15.62 -9.74
N THR A 70 -6.84 -16.92 -9.73
CA THR A 70 -6.38 -17.62 -8.51
C THR A 70 -5.00 -17.16 -8.04
N GLU A 71 -4.06 -16.93 -8.95
CA GLU A 71 -2.71 -16.42 -8.63
C GLU A 71 -2.76 -15.02 -7.99
N ARG A 72 -3.55 -14.11 -8.58
CA ARG A 72 -3.72 -12.75 -8.07
C ARG A 72 -4.44 -12.74 -6.73
N LEU A 73 -5.45 -13.59 -6.55
CA LEU A 73 -6.13 -13.74 -5.26
C LEU A 73 -5.15 -14.19 -4.18
N GLN A 74 -4.28 -15.16 -4.47
CA GLN A 74 -3.25 -15.60 -3.53
C GLN A 74 -2.31 -14.46 -3.15
N LYS A 75 -1.75 -13.74 -4.12
CA LYS A 75 -0.84 -12.59 -3.88
C LYS A 75 -1.48 -11.45 -3.08
N LEU A 76 -2.79 -11.23 -3.24
CA LEU A 76 -3.52 -10.19 -2.52
C LEU A 76 -3.88 -10.57 -1.07
N THR A 77 -3.91 -11.88 -0.76
CA THR A 77 -4.38 -12.39 0.53
C THR A 77 -3.28 -13.02 1.38
N GLU A 78 -2.09 -13.20 0.82
CA GLU A 78 -0.92 -13.60 1.59
C GLU A 78 -0.46 -12.49 2.53
N SER A 79 0.04 -12.87 3.70
CA SER A 79 0.65 -11.94 4.65
C SER A 79 2.16 -12.03 4.52
N TYR A 80 2.80 -10.91 4.14
CA TYR A 80 4.24 -10.82 3.99
C TYR A 80 4.78 -9.60 4.73
N ALA A 81 5.58 -9.85 5.77
CA ALA A 81 6.21 -8.82 6.59
C ALA A 81 7.73 -8.89 6.41
N VAL A 82 8.36 -7.76 6.12
CA VAL A 82 9.79 -7.66 5.84
C VAL A 82 10.42 -6.63 6.74
N SER A 83 11.60 -6.95 7.27
CA SER A 83 12.41 -6.01 8.03
C SER A 83 13.37 -5.24 7.11
N ASN A 84 13.40 -3.92 7.27
CA ASN A 84 14.35 -3.02 6.64
C ASN A 84 15.58 -2.72 7.54
N TYR A 85 15.70 -3.37 8.69
CA TYR A 85 16.73 -3.07 9.70
C TYR A 85 18.15 -3.08 9.11
N LYS A 86 18.47 -4.08 8.28
CA LYS A 86 19.80 -4.22 7.66
C LYS A 86 20.18 -3.01 6.81
N ILE A 87 19.26 -2.48 6.00
CA ILE A 87 19.57 -1.37 5.09
C ILE A 87 19.62 -0.04 5.84
N VAL A 88 18.73 0.16 6.81
CA VAL A 88 18.72 1.37 7.65
C VAL A 88 20.01 1.44 8.50
N ALA A 89 20.42 0.31 9.09
CA ALA A 89 21.68 0.22 9.84
C ALA A 89 22.90 0.46 8.93
N ALA A 90 22.91 -0.10 7.72
CA ALA A 90 24.01 0.09 6.77
C ALA A 90 24.13 1.54 6.26
N MET A 91 23.00 2.21 5.99
CA MET A 91 23.01 3.61 5.56
C MET A 91 23.26 4.60 6.72
N GLY A 92 23.07 4.16 7.97
CA GLY A 92 23.20 5.00 9.17
C GLY A 92 22.19 6.15 9.25
N LYS A 93 21.12 6.11 8.46
CA LYS A 93 20.12 7.16 8.31
C LYS A 93 18.71 6.57 8.25
N PRO A 94 17.71 7.20 8.89
CA PRO A 94 16.32 6.78 8.75
C PRO A 94 15.80 7.03 7.33
N LEU A 95 14.70 6.36 6.96
CA LEU A 95 14.01 6.64 5.72
C LEU A 95 13.38 8.06 5.76
N PRO A 96 13.32 8.76 4.61
CA PRO A 96 12.99 10.19 4.60
C PRO A 96 11.50 10.50 4.79
N VAL A 97 10.63 9.50 4.60
CA VAL A 97 9.18 9.68 4.64
C VAL A 97 8.57 8.49 5.36
N ASN A 98 7.64 8.76 6.28
CA ASN A 98 6.88 7.72 6.93
C ASN A 98 5.87 7.10 5.95
N ALA A 99 5.72 5.78 5.98
CA ALA A 99 4.81 5.05 5.11
C ALA A 99 3.37 5.57 5.10
N LYS A 100 2.79 5.86 6.28
CA LYS A 100 1.42 6.38 6.39
C LYS A 100 1.27 7.73 5.68
N GLU A 101 2.24 8.63 5.89
CA GLU A 101 2.26 9.95 5.26
C GLU A 101 2.43 9.84 3.75
N GLY A 102 3.38 9.00 3.29
CA GLY A 102 3.59 8.72 1.88
C GLY A 102 2.34 8.18 1.19
N LEU A 103 1.67 7.21 1.82
CA LEU A 103 0.42 6.63 1.32
C LEU A 103 -0.70 7.67 1.25
N LEU A 104 -0.91 8.48 2.29
CA LEU A 104 -1.91 9.55 2.28
C LEU A 104 -1.68 10.54 1.14
N LYS A 105 -0.42 10.92 0.89
CA LYS A 105 -0.05 11.81 -0.22
C LYS A 105 -0.36 11.18 -1.57
N THR A 106 0.00 9.91 -1.76
CA THR A 106 -0.29 9.18 -3.00
C THR A 106 -1.79 9.03 -3.22
N PHE A 107 -2.55 8.64 -2.20
CA PHE A 107 -3.99 8.48 -2.33
C PHE A 107 -4.72 9.80 -2.58
N GLY A 108 -4.23 10.90 -2.01
CA GLY A 108 -4.73 12.25 -2.30
C GLY A 108 -4.64 12.63 -3.78
N SER A 109 -3.64 12.13 -4.52
CA SER A 109 -3.51 12.40 -5.97
C SER A 109 -4.56 11.70 -6.83
N PHE A 110 -5.27 10.69 -6.30
CA PHE A 110 -6.37 10.03 -6.99
C PHE A 110 -7.72 10.71 -6.73
N SER A 111 -7.80 11.62 -5.74
CA SER A 111 -8.97 12.48 -5.61
C SER A 111 -9.02 13.39 -6.84
N PRO A 112 -10.19 13.53 -7.51
CA PRO A 112 -10.36 14.58 -8.50
C PRO A 112 -9.95 15.90 -7.86
N LEU A 113 -9.19 16.73 -8.57
CA LEU A 113 -8.89 18.10 -8.15
C LEU A 113 -10.22 18.82 -7.92
N THR A 114 -10.73 18.79 -6.70
CA THR A 114 -11.71 19.77 -6.26
C THR A 114 -10.92 21.07 -6.20
N PRO A 115 -11.31 22.11 -6.96
CA PRO A 115 -10.74 23.43 -6.77
C PRO A 115 -10.90 23.75 -5.29
N GLU A 116 -9.81 24.12 -4.64
CA GLU A 116 -9.82 24.43 -3.22
C GLU A 116 -10.91 25.47 -2.93
N GLY A 117 -11.78 25.20 -1.94
CA GLY A 117 -12.71 26.19 -1.40
C GLY A 117 -14.18 25.81 -1.26
N GLY A 118 -14.57 24.52 -1.31
CA GLY A 118 -15.96 24.12 -1.09
C GLY A 118 -16.10 23.02 -0.05
N ILE A 119 -16.55 23.38 1.16
CA ILE A 119 -17.12 22.41 2.10
C ILE A 119 -18.37 21.82 1.43
N THR A 120 -18.27 20.62 0.85
CA THR A 120 -19.46 19.84 0.56
C THR A 120 -19.93 19.22 1.87
N ILE A 121 -20.86 19.91 2.52
CA ILE A 121 -21.72 19.33 3.55
C ILE A 121 -22.44 18.18 2.85
N GLY A 122 -21.95 16.96 3.05
CA GLY A 122 -22.60 15.74 2.62
C GLY A 122 -23.96 15.70 3.30
N THR A 123 -24.99 16.07 2.56
CA THR A 123 -26.36 15.75 2.93
C THR A 123 -26.51 14.26 2.77
N ASP A 124 -26.57 13.60 3.93
CA ASP A 124 -27.18 12.31 4.11
C ASP A 124 -28.52 12.25 3.35
N LYS A 125 -28.58 11.39 2.34
CA LYS A 125 -29.85 10.89 1.80
C LYS A 125 -29.68 9.43 1.41
N ARG A 126 -30.16 8.58 2.34
CA ARG A 126 -30.86 7.30 2.16
C ARG A 126 -30.19 6.22 1.32
#